data_AF-A0A925JXY0-F1
#
_entry.id   AF-A0A925JXY0-F1
#
_cell.length_a   1.000
_cell.length_b   1.000
_cell.length_c   1.000
_cell.angle_alpha   90.00
_cell.angle_beta   90.00
_cell.angle_gamma   90.00
#
_symmetry.space_group_name_H-M   'P 1'
#
loop_
_entity.id
_entity.type
_entity.pdbx_description
1 polymer ?
#
loop_
_entity_poly.entity_id
_entity_poly.type
_entity_poly.pdbx_seq_one_letter_code
_entity_poly.pdbx_strand_id
1 'polypeptide(L)'
;MDSPKFQNRACELAEGLLDSYASDELRSHLRQETRTHLAACARCSALLEERRRVREMLRRAVRRDEAPRRLVSAIRAMISQA
;
A
#
# COMPACT_ATOMS: atom_id res chain seq x y z
N MET A 1 15.94 11.25 23.87
CA MET A 1 14.93 10.34 24.44
C MET A 1 13.58 10.93 24.13
N ASP A 2 13.02 10.58 22.98
CA ASP A 2 11.80 11.19 22.46
C ASP A 2 10.54 10.64 23.14
N SER A 3 9.69 11.56 23.57
CA SER A 3 8.55 11.34 24.46
C SER A 3 7.40 10.53 23.81
N PRO A 4 6.74 9.61 24.53
CA PRO A 4 5.74 8.68 23.98
C PRO A 4 4.41 9.33 23.54
N LYS A 5 4.12 10.57 23.94
CA LYS A 5 2.81 11.22 23.67
C LYS A 5 2.64 11.69 22.22
N PHE A 6 3.71 12.13 21.56
CA PHE A 6 3.65 12.58 20.16
C PHE A 6 3.56 11.42 19.17
N GLN A 7 4.11 10.25 19.52
CA GLN A 7 3.99 9.05 18.72
C GLN A 7 2.52 8.61 18.56
N ASN A 8 1.67 8.85 19.56
CA ASN A 8 0.30 8.36 19.54
C ASN A 8 -0.57 9.00 18.44
N ARG A 9 -0.56 10.33 18.31
CA ARG A 9 -1.39 11.02 17.30
C ARG A 9 -0.91 10.77 15.87
N ALA A 10 0.41 10.73 15.66
CA ALA A 10 0.99 10.42 14.35
C ALA A 10 0.67 8.98 13.93
N CYS A 11 0.70 8.05 14.89
CA CYS A 11 0.26 6.67 14.69
C CYS A 11 -1.23 6.60 14.33
N GLU A 12 -2.11 7.23 15.11
CA GLU A 12 -3.56 7.25 14.85
C GLU A 12 -3.87 7.77 13.43
N LEU A 13 -3.20 8.84 13.02
CA LEU A 13 -3.33 9.38 11.66
C LEU A 13 -2.83 8.38 10.62
N ALA A 14 -1.63 7.84 10.79
CA ALA A 14 -1.05 6.89 9.86
C ALA A 14 -1.93 5.63 9.71
N GLU A 15 -2.45 5.09 10.81
CA GLU A 15 -3.35 3.94 10.83
C GLU A 15 -4.64 4.16 10.04
N GLY A 16 -5.20 5.37 10.12
CA GLY A 16 -6.36 5.76 9.33
C GLY A 16 -6.07 5.86 7.83
N LEU A 17 -4.80 6.05 7.45
CA LEU A 17 -4.38 6.22 6.06
C LEU A 17 -3.80 4.95 5.43
N LEU A 18 -3.55 3.87 6.19
CA LEU A 18 -2.82 2.70 5.66
C LEU A 18 -3.51 2.00 4.50
N ASP A 19 -4.84 1.94 4.49
CA ASP A 19 -5.56 1.25 3.41
C ASP A 19 -5.43 2.01 2.08
N SER A 20 -5.67 3.32 2.11
CA SER A 20 -5.46 4.21 0.96
C SER A 20 -3.99 4.29 0.56
N TYR A 21 -3.06 4.24 1.52
CA TYR A 21 -1.63 4.18 1.24
C TYR A 21 -1.30 2.92 0.43
N ALA A 22 -1.76 1.76 0.90
CA ALA A 22 -1.54 0.47 0.28
C ALA A 22 -2.22 0.32 -1.09
N SER A 23 -3.34 1.02 -1.32
CA SER A 23 -4.08 1.01 -2.61
C SER A 23 -3.58 2.04 -3.62
N ASP A 24 -2.53 2.77 -3.28
CA ASP A 24 -2.00 3.89 -4.05
C ASP A 24 -2.94 5.12 -4.19
N GLU A 25 -3.94 5.25 -3.31
CA GLU A 25 -5.02 6.25 -3.42
C GLU A 25 -4.75 7.57 -2.68
N LEU A 26 -3.68 7.64 -1.87
CA LEU A 26 -3.32 8.88 -1.19
C LEU A 26 -2.75 9.93 -2.15
N ARG A 27 -3.15 11.18 -1.94
CA ARG A 27 -2.51 12.37 -2.54
C ARG A 27 -1.01 12.38 -2.22
N SER A 28 -0.20 12.91 -3.14
CA SER A 28 1.27 12.89 -3.08
C SER A 28 1.85 13.35 -1.75
N HIS A 29 1.37 14.47 -1.20
CA HIS A 29 1.80 15.00 0.10
C HIS A 29 1.56 14.00 1.24
N LEU A 30 0.33 13.53 1.39
CA LEU A 30 -0.05 12.57 2.45
C LEU A 30 0.68 11.22 2.28
N ARG A 31 0.90 10.79 1.04
CA ARG A 31 1.69 9.59 0.73
C ARG A 31 3.12 9.74 1.25
N GLN A 32 3.74 10.89 1.01
CA GLN A 32 5.11 11.14 1.45
C GLN A 32 5.21 11.19 2.98
N GLU A 33 4.29 11.89 3.65
CA GLU A 33 4.25 11.95 5.12
C GLU A 33 4.05 10.56 5.75
N THR A 34 3.08 9.80 5.22
CA THR A 34 2.80 8.43 5.67
C THR A 34 4.03 7.53 5.45
N ARG A 35 4.72 7.66 4.30
CA ARG A 35 5.96 6.92 4.01
C ARG A 35 7.06 7.24 5.01
N THR A 36 7.26 8.51 5.34
CA THR A 36 8.25 8.94 6.33
C THR A 36 7.93 8.35 7.71
N HIS A 37 6.66 8.36 8.12
CA HIS A 37 6.25 7.75 9.39
C HIS A 37 6.48 6.24 9.41
N LEU A 38 6.10 5.52 8.35
CA LEU A 38 6.29 4.07 8.24
C LEU A 38 7.76 3.66 8.32
N ALA A 39 8.68 4.49 7.80
CA ALA A 39 10.12 4.26 7.93
C ALA A 39 10.63 4.39 9.37
N ALA A 40 9.95 5.18 10.22
CA ALA A 40 10.34 5.43 11.61
C ALA A 40 9.55 4.59 12.65
N CYS A 41 8.39 4.05 12.29
CA CYS A 41 7.50 3.34 13.20
C CYS A 41 7.33 1.86 12.82
N ALA A 42 8.01 0.98 13.56
CA ALA A 42 7.93 -0.47 13.35
C ALA A 42 6.50 -1.03 13.49
N ARG A 43 5.69 -0.48 14.41
CA ARG A 43 4.32 -0.92 14.65
C ARG A 43 3.40 -0.62 13.46
N CYS A 44 3.42 0.61 12.95
CA CYS A 44 2.62 1.01 11.80
C CYS A 44 3.09 0.29 10.52
N SER A 45 4.40 0.05 10.39
CA SER A 45 4.95 -0.77 9.31
C SER A 45 4.43 -2.22 9.36
N ALA A 46 4.46 -2.86 10.53
CA ALA A 46 3.92 -4.20 10.70
C ALA A 46 2.41 -4.28 10.39
N LEU A 47 1.64 -3.28 10.81
CA LEU A 47 0.22 -3.20 10.52
C LEU A 47 -0.07 -3.02 9.02
N LEU A 48 0.72 -2.22 8.32
CA LEU A 48 0.63 -2.08 6.87
C LEU A 48 0.86 -3.42 6.17
N GLU A 49 1.88 -4.17 6.59
CA GLU A 49 2.18 -5.48 6.00
C GLU A 49 1.06 -6.49 6.26
N GLU A 50 0.43 -6.47 7.44
CA GLU A 50 -0.74 -7.30 7.71
C GLU A 50 -1.92 -6.94 6.79
N ARG A 51 -2.24 -5.65 6.62
CA ARG A 51 -3.30 -5.21 5.70
C ARG A 51 -3.00 -5.60 4.25
N ARG A 52 -1.74 -5.53 3.81
CA ARG A 52 -1.29 -6.00 2.50
C ARG A 52 -1.49 -7.51 2.32
N ARG A 53 -1.16 -8.32 3.33
CA ARG A 53 -1.40 -9.77 3.32
C ARG A 53 -2.87 -10.10 3.17
N VAL A 54 -3.74 -9.51 4.00
CA VAL A 54 -5.20 -9.73 3.94
C VAL A 54 -5.73 -9.38 2.55
N ARG A 55 -5.30 -8.26 1.98
CA ARG A 55 -5.70 -7.84 0.63
C ARG A 55 -5.28 -8.81 -0.45
N GLU A 56 -4.06 -9.34 -0.37
CA GLU A 56 -3.57 -10.33 -1.32
C GLU A 56 -4.36 -11.65 -1.22
N MET A 57 -4.72 -12.07 0.01
CA MET A 57 -5.61 -13.21 0.21
C MET A 57 -6.98 -12.99 -0.44
N LEU A 58 -7.58 -11.82 -0.25
CA LEU A 58 -8.85 -11.46 -0.89
C LEU A 58 -8.75 -11.45 -2.42
N ARG A 59 -7.69 -10.86 -2.98
CA ARG A 59 -7.43 -10.85 -4.43
C ARG A 59 -7.28 -12.26 -5.02
N ARG A 60 -6.77 -13.22 -4.24
CA ARG A 60 -6.65 -14.62 -4.66
C ARG A 60 -7.97 -15.38 -4.54
N ALA A 61 -8.77 -15.08 -3.52
CA ALA A 61 -10.04 -15.74 -3.28
C ALA A 61 -11.14 -15.30 -4.26
N VAL A 62 -11.09 -14.06 -4.75
CA VAL A 62 -12.03 -13.56 -5.76
C VAL A 62 -11.69 -14.13 -7.14
N ARG A 63 -12.73 -14.56 -7.90
CA ARG A 63 -12.56 -15.02 -9.29
C ARG A 63 -11.89 -13.92 -10.09
N ARG A 64 -10.75 -14.26 -10.71
CA ARG A 64 -10.08 -13.37 -11.65
C ARG A 64 -10.85 -13.38 -12.97
N ASP A 65 -11.33 -12.22 -13.38
CA ASP A 65 -11.71 -12.03 -14.78
C ASP A 65 -10.46 -12.15 -15.65
N GLU A 66 -10.53 -12.98 -16.69
CA GLU A 66 -9.45 -13.06 -17.65
C GLU A 66 -9.35 -11.75 -18.42
N ALA A 67 -8.16 -11.15 -18.43
CA ALA A 67 -7.89 -10.00 -19.26
C ALA A 67 -8.08 -10.37 -20.75
N PRO A 68 -8.69 -9.49 -21.57
CA PRO A 68 -8.82 -9.75 -23.00
C PRO A 68 -7.48 -10.09 -23.66
N ARG A 69 -7.41 -11.22 -24.37
CA ARG A 69 -6.15 -11.75 -24.97
C ARG A 69 -5.37 -10.71 -25.77
N ARG A 70 -6.07 -9.85 -26.52
CA ARG A 70 -5.46 -8.75 -27.30
C ARG A 70 -4.64 -7.79 -26.43
N LEU A 71 -5.12 -7.47 -25.22
CA LEU A 71 -4.43 -6.57 -24.28
C LEU A 71 -3.19 -7.26 -23.70
N VAL A 72 -3.31 -8.54 -23.34
CA VAL A 72 -2.16 -9.32 -22.86
C VAL A 72 -1.04 -9.36 -23.90
N SER A 73 -1.37 -9.62 -25.16
CA SER A 73 -0.40 -9.64 -26.26
C SER A 73 0.24 -8.27 -26.49
N ALA A 74 -0.55 -7.20 -26.49
CA ALA A 74 -0.05 -5.84 -26.68
C ALA A 74 0.93 -5.43 -25.56
N ILE A 75 0.58 -5.69 -24.30
CA ILE A 75 1.43 -5.37 -23.14
C ILE A 75 2.76 -6.14 -23.22
N ARG A 76 2.72 -7.44 -23.55
CA ARG A 76 3.94 -8.26 -23.68
C ARG A 76 4.87 -7.72 -24.76
N ALA A 77 4.34 -7.29 -25.90
CA ALA A 77 5.13 -6.71 -26.98
C ALA A 77 5.82 -5.40 -26.56
N MET A 78 5.12 -4.54 -25.80
CA MET A 78 5.68 -3.29 -25.29
C MET A 78 6.82 -3.54 -24.29
N ILE A 79 6.65 -4.50 -23.37
CA ILE A 79 7.68 -4.80 -22.35
C ILE A 79 8.92 -5.46 -22.99
N SER A 80 8.75 -6.30 -24.02
CA SER A 80 9.90 -6.93 -24.69
C SER A 80 10.77 -5.99 -25.53
N GLN A 81 10.31 -4.75 -25.76
CA GLN A 81 11.01 -3.74 -26.56
C GLN A 81 11.69 -2.66 -25.71
N ALA A 82 11.56 -2.73 -24.38
CA ALA A 82 12.20 -1.84 -23.41
C ALA A 82 13.41 -2.52 -22.76
#